data_AF-A0A7L4JNF3-F1
#
_entry.id   AF-A0A7L4JNF3-F1
#
_cell.length_a   1.000
_cell.length_b   1.000
_cell.length_c   1.000
_cell.angle_alpha   90.00
_cell.angle_beta   90.00
_cell.angle_gamma   90.00
#
_symmetry.space_group_name_H-M   'P 1'
#
loop_
_entity.id
_entity.type
_entity.pdbx_description
1 polymer ?
#
loop_
_entity_poly.entity_id
_entity_poly.type
_entity_poly.pdbx_seq_one_letter_code
_entity_poly.pdbx_strand_id
1 'polypeptide(L)'
;PVCISRQLISLYTMAQNPNMTHLKTGELVVLPPLWIRCDGSDPEHTYWLGAEPLKAGKKITGISLYTVMCDGPTAAKSCSANLEELKLEHKMRHHSSVVMTKGFARYELIRAAAVEDTMVESESNISVDITWDPVDKILEMPPLTAAAMLNINLESGDPRSPVYQQYRELQFLLALAEGLKTGVTEWPEPLESESAVELVQEFLTGLKKELDGYCISGNTNKTEKIKSDTAAVNGSIKSVFSEREDLDFAEQLWCKMRSVSSYQELVKCFTLIIKSLEHGEIQPWIHQGSSSLLSKLIQQSYYGKMEVVSLSGITPIQMLLEIGLDKMKKDYVSFFIVKSRSCLLLQDYFISTSVDLQEQVHRVQKLHHMLEIMVSCTVLLQFKHENLFPLTQICLKYYKENPLNEKHTFQLPVRPALVKKYYQNDHPELWKVDISSGHGQKEVRTTWQVGTNPPVEHMTSNNTSLFSDSTVNGGTEERMYFITVAKCSQVPFT
;
A
#
# COMPACT_ATOMS: atom_id res chain seq x y z
N PRO A 1 -2.10 -34.41 15.26
CA PRO A 1 -2.70 -35.70 14.85
C PRO A 1 -4.17 -35.58 14.45
N VAL A 2 -4.47 -35.93 13.20
CA VAL A 2 -5.84 -35.97 12.64
C VAL A 2 -6.82 -36.77 13.52
N CYS A 3 -6.38 -37.86 14.15
CA CYS A 3 -7.24 -38.69 15.02
C CYS A 3 -7.75 -37.92 16.25
N ILE A 4 -6.89 -37.13 16.90
CA ILE A 4 -7.26 -36.31 18.06
C ILE A 4 -8.19 -35.17 17.60
N SER A 5 -7.89 -34.56 16.46
CA SER A 5 -8.74 -33.51 15.88
C SER A 5 -10.16 -34.03 15.60
N ARG A 6 -10.30 -35.25 15.06
CA ARG A 6 -11.62 -35.89 14.86
C ARG A 6 -12.35 -36.12 16.19
N GLN A 7 -11.66 -36.58 17.23
CA GLN A 7 -12.26 -36.74 18.57
C GLN A 7 -12.81 -35.43 19.14
N LEU A 8 -12.07 -34.34 18.99
CA LEU A 8 -12.50 -33.01 19.44
C LEU A 8 -13.72 -32.50 18.65
N ILE A 9 -13.74 -32.70 17.33
CA ILE A 9 -14.90 -32.37 16.49
C ILE A 9 -16.13 -33.20 16.89
N SER A 10 -15.96 -34.49 17.20
CA SER A 10 -17.04 -35.34 17.70
C SER A 10 -17.56 -34.86 19.06
N LEU A 11 -16.67 -34.51 20.00
CA LEU A 11 -17.05 -33.95 21.30
C LEU A 11 -17.83 -32.63 21.15
N TYR A 12 -17.35 -31.73 20.28
CA TYR A 12 -18.04 -30.49 19.96
C TYR A 12 -19.43 -30.75 19.37
N THR A 13 -19.54 -31.69 18.43
CA THR A 13 -20.81 -32.10 17.82
C THR A 13 -21.79 -32.63 18.86
N MET A 14 -21.33 -33.50 19.76
CA MET A 14 -22.17 -34.04 20.85
C MET A 14 -22.59 -32.96 21.84
N ALA A 15 -21.71 -32.02 22.16
CA ALA A 15 -22.03 -30.89 23.04
C ALA A 15 -23.08 -29.94 22.43
N GLN A 16 -23.11 -29.80 21.10
CA GLN A 16 -24.08 -28.99 20.37
C GLN A 16 -25.36 -29.76 19.99
N ASN A 17 -25.41 -31.09 20.20
CA ASN A 17 -26.55 -31.91 19.85
C ASN A 17 -27.65 -31.81 20.94
N PRO A 18 -28.87 -31.35 20.61
CA PRO A 18 -29.97 -31.27 21.57
C PRO A 18 -30.47 -32.64 22.04
N ASN A 19 -30.21 -33.71 21.28
CA ASN A 19 -30.63 -35.08 21.61
C ASN A 19 -29.67 -35.78 22.58
N MET A 20 -28.55 -35.15 22.94
CA MET A 20 -27.62 -35.68 23.95
C MET A 20 -28.05 -35.33 25.38
N THR A 21 -27.81 -36.25 26.31
CA THR A 21 -28.09 -36.01 27.73
C THR A 21 -27.02 -35.12 28.36
N HIS A 22 -27.39 -33.91 28.74
CA HIS A 22 -26.48 -32.94 29.39
C HIS A 22 -26.61 -33.03 30.91
N LEU A 23 -25.55 -33.49 31.59
CA LEU A 23 -25.56 -33.68 33.05
C LEU A 23 -25.35 -32.39 33.86
N LYS A 24 -24.70 -31.38 33.26
CA LYS A 24 -24.30 -30.12 33.95
C LYS A 24 -24.78 -28.84 33.26
N THR A 25 -25.30 -28.95 32.04
CA THR A 25 -25.65 -27.81 31.19
C THR A 25 -27.17 -27.67 31.16
N GLY A 26 -27.69 -26.54 31.63
CA GLY A 26 -29.14 -26.29 31.66
C GLY A 26 -29.71 -25.88 30.29
N GLU A 27 -29.20 -24.78 29.73
CA GLU A 27 -29.58 -24.31 28.39
C GLU A 27 -28.43 -24.46 27.40
N LEU A 28 -28.77 -24.92 26.20
CA LEU A 28 -27.80 -25.22 25.14
C LEU A 28 -27.48 -23.92 24.38
N VAL A 29 -26.32 -23.34 24.66
CA VAL A 29 -25.83 -22.13 23.98
C VAL A 29 -25.14 -22.53 22.68
N VAL A 30 -25.47 -21.83 21.60
CA VAL A 30 -24.82 -22.10 20.32
C VAL A 30 -23.40 -21.57 20.34
N LEU A 31 -22.44 -22.48 20.19
CA LEU A 31 -21.02 -22.13 20.19
C LEU A 31 -20.59 -21.55 18.83
N PRO A 32 -19.51 -20.75 18.80
CA PRO A 32 -18.85 -20.36 17.55
C PRO A 32 -18.33 -21.58 16.77
N PRO A 33 -18.12 -21.46 15.44
CA PRO A 33 -17.51 -22.51 14.64
C PRO A 33 -16.15 -22.94 15.20
N LEU A 34 -15.91 -24.24 15.25
CA LEU A 34 -14.65 -24.82 15.71
C LEU A 34 -13.80 -25.23 14.50
N TRP A 35 -12.56 -24.75 14.43
CA TRP A 35 -11.57 -25.15 13.42
C TRP A 35 -10.32 -25.69 14.10
N ILE A 36 -9.85 -26.86 13.67
CA ILE A 36 -8.70 -27.55 14.27
C ILE A 36 -7.65 -27.82 13.20
N ARG A 37 -6.42 -27.37 13.47
CA ARG A 37 -5.23 -27.66 12.65
C ARG A 37 -4.90 -29.15 12.72
N CYS A 38 -4.64 -29.74 11.57
CA CYS A 38 -4.23 -31.12 11.43
C CYS A 38 -2.85 -31.22 10.78
N ASP A 39 -2.17 -32.35 10.96
CA ASP A 39 -0.78 -32.60 10.57
C ASP A 39 -0.63 -33.30 9.21
N GLY A 40 -1.72 -33.54 8.48
CA GLY A 40 -1.68 -34.15 7.14
C GLY A 40 -1.15 -35.59 7.10
N SER A 41 -1.01 -36.25 8.26
CA SER A 41 -0.43 -37.59 8.38
C SER A 41 -1.41 -38.71 8.01
N ASP A 42 -2.68 -38.38 7.76
CA ASP A 42 -3.66 -39.34 7.25
C ASP A 42 -3.51 -39.52 5.73
N PRO A 43 -4.02 -40.64 5.16
CA PRO A 43 -3.91 -40.91 3.72
C PRO A 43 -4.57 -39.86 2.82
N GLU A 44 -5.49 -39.06 3.36
CA GLU A 44 -6.18 -37.97 2.65
C GLU A 44 -5.47 -36.61 2.78
N HIS A 45 -4.32 -36.55 3.47
CA HIS A 45 -3.55 -35.31 3.70
C HIS A 45 -4.40 -34.15 4.23
N THR A 46 -5.12 -34.40 5.33
CA THR A 46 -6.02 -33.46 5.99
C THR A 46 -5.25 -32.44 6.83
N TYR A 47 -5.43 -31.15 6.54
CA TYR A 47 -4.79 -30.04 7.26
C TYR A 47 -5.76 -29.21 8.12
N TRP A 48 -7.07 -29.26 7.84
CA TRP A 48 -8.08 -28.67 8.70
C TRP A 48 -9.33 -29.54 8.82
N LEU A 49 -9.88 -29.54 10.03
CA LEU A 49 -11.24 -30.02 10.31
C LEU A 49 -12.04 -28.87 10.93
N GLY A 50 -13.24 -28.63 10.40
CA GLY A 50 -14.15 -27.59 10.86
C GLY A 50 -15.50 -28.16 11.27
N ALA A 51 -16.16 -27.52 12.22
CA ALA A 51 -17.53 -27.84 12.63
C ALA A 51 -18.32 -26.56 12.94
N GLU A 52 -19.46 -26.38 12.29
CA GLU A 52 -20.33 -25.20 12.44
C GLU A 52 -21.79 -25.61 12.73
N PRO A 53 -22.41 -25.16 13.83
CA PRO A 53 -23.80 -25.49 14.15
C PRO A 53 -24.79 -24.81 13.18
N LEU A 54 -25.73 -25.60 12.65
CA LEU A 54 -26.84 -25.13 11.82
C LEU A 54 -27.98 -24.65 12.69
N LYS A 55 -28.58 -23.50 12.36
CA LYS A 55 -29.62 -22.86 13.17
C LYS A 55 -30.92 -22.68 12.39
N ALA A 56 -32.04 -22.97 13.05
CA ALA A 56 -33.36 -22.49 12.67
C ALA A 56 -33.94 -21.62 13.80
N GLY A 57 -33.77 -20.31 13.68
CA GLY A 57 -34.08 -19.37 14.77
C GLY A 57 -33.13 -19.56 15.95
N LYS A 58 -33.68 -19.80 17.16
CA LYS A 58 -32.90 -20.06 18.38
C LYS A 58 -32.52 -21.53 18.59
N LYS A 59 -32.99 -22.45 17.73
CA LYS A 59 -32.76 -23.88 17.87
C LYS A 59 -31.65 -24.37 16.94
N ILE A 60 -30.78 -25.23 17.47
CA ILE A 60 -29.76 -25.94 16.69
C ILE A 60 -30.45 -27.11 15.99
N THR A 61 -30.33 -27.18 14.66
CA THR A 61 -30.98 -28.21 13.83
C THR A 61 -30.02 -29.22 13.24
N GLY A 62 -28.71 -28.99 13.36
CA GLY A 62 -27.68 -29.86 12.82
C GLY A 62 -26.29 -29.25 12.92
N ILE A 63 -25.34 -29.83 12.22
CA ILE A 63 -23.96 -29.37 12.15
C ILE A 63 -23.41 -29.54 10.73
N SER A 64 -22.67 -28.54 10.26
CA SER A 64 -21.83 -28.62 9.06
C SER A 64 -20.42 -29.04 9.47
N LEU A 65 -19.91 -30.11 8.86
CA LEU A 65 -18.55 -30.59 9.03
C LEU A 65 -17.75 -30.24 7.79
N TYR A 66 -16.55 -29.70 8.00
CA TYR A 66 -15.63 -29.29 6.94
C TYR A 66 -14.34 -30.09 7.02
N THR A 67 -13.85 -30.55 5.87
CA THR A 67 -12.54 -31.20 5.74
C THR A 67 -11.76 -30.49 4.66
N VAL A 68 -10.54 -30.04 4.97
CA VAL A 68 -9.62 -29.42 4.01
C VAL A 68 -8.41 -30.31 3.83
N MET A 69 -8.23 -30.79 2.61
CA MET A 69 -7.14 -31.67 2.19
C MET A 69 -6.21 -30.88 1.28
N CYS A 70 -4.90 -31.15 1.35
CA CYS A 70 -3.94 -30.52 0.46
C CYS A 70 -2.90 -31.51 -0.04
N ASP A 71 -2.76 -31.59 -1.36
CA ASP A 71 -1.71 -32.33 -2.05
C ASP A 71 -0.66 -31.36 -2.60
N GLY A 72 0.62 -31.73 -2.52
CA GLY A 72 1.71 -30.94 -3.10
C GLY A 72 2.96 -30.85 -2.20
N PRO A 73 4.07 -30.29 -2.71
CA PRO A 73 4.21 -29.65 -4.03
C PRO A 73 4.20 -30.66 -5.19
N THR A 74 3.47 -30.35 -6.26
CA THR A 74 3.41 -31.21 -7.47
C THR A 74 3.65 -30.37 -8.73
N ALA A 75 4.32 -30.95 -9.73
CA ALA A 75 4.60 -30.28 -11.00
C ALA A 75 3.31 -29.93 -11.77
N ALA A 76 3.36 -28.87 -12.59
CA ALA A 76 2.23 -28.35 -13.36
C ALA A 76 1.46 -29.41 -14.19
N LYS A 77 2.19 -30.38 -14.76
CA LYS A 77 1.63 -31.38 -15.69
C LYS A 77 0.68 -32.39 -15.04
N SER A 78 0.70 -32.52 -13.72
CA SER A 78 -0.18 -33.42 -12.94
C SER A 78 -1.42 -32.73 -12.36
N CYS A 79 -1.58 -31.42 -12.56
CA CYS A 79 -2.75 -30.67 -12.08
C CYS A 79 -3.91 -30.80 -13.09
N SER A 80 -4.45 -32.03 -13.25
CA SER A 80 -5.57 -32.31 -14.18
C SER A 80 -6.83 -32.68 -13.40
N ALA A 81 -7.46 -31.71 -12.75
CA ALA A 81 -8.80 -31.89 -12.21
C ALA A 81 -9.86 -31.66 -13.32
N ASN A 82 -10.93 -32.45 -13.29
CA ASN A 82 -12.07 -32.31 -14.20
C ASN A 82 -13.26 -31.69 -13.45
N LEU A 83 -13.78 -30.57 -13.96
CA LEU A 83 -14.89 -29.85 -13.32
C LEU A 83 -16.16 -30.71 -13.23
N GLU A 84 -16.44 -31.53 -14.24
CA GLU A 84 -17.64 -32.35 -14.28
C GLU A 84 -17.59 -33.50 -13.27
N GLU A 85 -16.40 -34.06 -13.02
CA GLU A 85 -16.19 -35.04 -11.96
C GLU A 85 -16.41 -34.41 -10.58
N LEU A 86 -15.88 -33.21 -10.33
CA LEU A 86 -16.12 -32.50 -9.07
C LEU A 86 -17.60 -32.14 -8.87
N LYS A 87 -18.30 -31.74 -9.93
CA LYS A 87 -19.76 -31.51 -9.90
C LYS A 87 -20.51 -32.80 -9.59
N LEU A 88 -20.14 -33.91 -10.22
CA LEU A 88 -20.76 -35.22 -9.98
C LEU A 88 -20.54 -35.69 -8.54
N GLU A 89 -19.31 -35.60 -8.02
CA GLU A 89 -19.01 -35.92 -6.62
C GLU A 89 -19.81 -35.08 -5.64
N HIS A 90 -19.93 -33.77 -5.90
CA HIS A 90 -20.72 -32.87 -5.07
C HIS A 90 -22.21 -33.25 -5.10
N LYS A 91 -22.77 -33.54 -6.29
CA LYS A 91 -24.16 -34.00 -6.43
C LYS A 91 -24.42 -35.30 -5.69
N MET A 92 -23.51 -36.27 -5.80
CA MET A 92 -23.61 -37.55 -5.10
C MET A 92 -23.52 -37.38 -3.58
N ARG A 93 -22.58 -36.56 -3.10
CA ARG A 93 -22.40 -36.32 -1.65
C ARG A 93 -23.62 -35.66 -1.01
N HIS A 94 -24.22 -34.70 -1.71
CA HIS A 94 -25.30 -33.87 -1.16
C HIS A 94 -26.70 -34.22 -1.68
N HIS A 95 -26.81 -35.26 -2.52
CA HIS A 95 -28.07 -35.67 -3.16
C HIS A 95 -28.78 -34.50 -3.87
N SER A 96 -28.01 -33.62 -4.53
CA SER A 96 -28.54 -32.44 -5.22
C SER A 96 -28.68 -32.67 -6.72
N SER A 97 -29.75 -32.12 -7.31
CA SER A 97 -29.97 -32.11 -8.76
C SER A 97 -29.31 -30.90 -9.45
N VAL A 98 -29.24 -29.75 -8.76
CA VAL A 98 -28.73 -28.48 -9.28
C VAL A 98 -27.50 -28.05 -8.51
N VAL A 99 -26.49 -27.56 -9.23
CA VAL A 99 -25.24 -27.03 -8.68
C VAL A 99 -24.91 -25.70 -9.35
N MET A 100 -24.37 -24.78 -8.56
CA MET A 100 -23.85 -23.49 -9.01
C MET A 100 -22.33 -23.49 -8.90
N THR A 101 -21.65 -22.86 -9.86
CA THR A 101 -20.19 -22.70 -9.84
C THR A 101 -19.80 -21.24 -9.74
N LYS A 102 -18.80 -20.95 -8.92
CA LYS A 102 -18.21 -19.62 -8.76
C LYS A 102 -16.69 -19.68 -8.82
N GLY A 103 -16.11 -18.92 -9.72
CA GLY A 103 -14.67 -18.84 -9.96
C GLY A 103 -14.04 -17.71 -9.16
N PHE A 104 -12.79 -17.92 -8.77
CA PHE A 104 -11.91 -16.92 -8.19
C PHE A 104 -10.50 -17.14 -8.75
N ALA A 105 -9.83 -16.07 -9.15
CA ALA A 105 -8.43 -16.09 -9.52
C ALA A 105 -7.70 -14.86 -8.96
N ARG A 106 -6.51 -15.07 -8.42
CA ARG A 106 -5.58 -14.02 -8.00
C ARG A 106 -4.40 -14.01 -8.96
N TYR A 107 -4.11 -12.82 -9.48
CA TYR A 107 -2.92 -12.56 -10.29
C TYR A 107 -2.07 -11.51 -9.58
N GLU A 108 -0.79 -11.82 -9.39
CA GLU A 108 0.19 -10.85 -8.93
C GLU A 108 0.62 -10.01 -10.12
N LEU A 109 0.29 -8.72 -10.12
CA LEU A 109 0.62 -7.83 -11.23
C LEU A 109 2.06 -7.34 -11.13
N ILE A 110 2.51 -7.12 -9.90
CA ILE A 110 3.82 -6.53 -9.59
C ILE A 110 4.31 -7.12 -8.27
N ARG A 111 5.48 -7.75 -8.35
CA ARG A 111 6.27 -8.13 -7.17
C ARG A 111 7.46 -7.19 -7.08
N ALA A 112 7.71 -6.62 -5.89
CA ALA A 112 8.98 -5.97 -5.62
C ALA A 112 10.11 -6.99 -5.85
N ALA A 113 10.98 -6.75 -6.84
CA ALA A 113 12.21 -7.52 -6.98
C ALA A 113 13.09 -7.24 -5.74
N ALA A 114 13.70 -8.28 -5.16
CA ALA A 114 14.71 -8.09 -4.13
C ALA A 114 15.83 -7.21 -4.72
N VAL A 115 16.19 -6.14 -4.02
CA VAL A 115 17.36 -5.32 -4.39
C VAL A 115 18.58 -6.18 -4.05
N GLU A 116 19.42 -6.46 -5.05
CA GLU A 116 20.59 -7.36 -4.94
C GLU A 116 21.61 -6.95 -3.85
N ASP A 117 21.46 -5.77 -3.22
CA ASP A 117 22.41 -5.23 -2.22
C ASP A 117 21.79 -4.78 -0.88
N THR A 118 20.50 -5.01 -0.62
CA THR A 118 19.90 -4.74 0.71
C THR A 118 19.07 -5.92 1.19
N MET A 119 19.35 -6.42 2.41
CA MET A 119 18.64 -7.52 3.07
C MET A 119 17.15 -7.24 3.40
N VAL A 120 16.55 -6.21 2.80
CA VAL A 120 15.15 -5.85 3.01
C VAL A 120 14.41 -6.14 1.71
N GLU A 121 13.73 -7.29 1.67
CA GLU A 121 12.70 -7.56 0.68
C GLU A 121 11.54 -6.59 0.96
N SER A 122 11.24 -5.67 0.03
CA SER A 122 10.06 -4.82 0.19
C SER A 122 8.78 -5.66 0.10
N GLU A 123 7.86 -5.56 1.07
CA GLU A 123 6.57 -6.28 1.07
C GLU A 123 5.53 -5.66 0.10
N SER A 124 5.98 -4.73 -0.76
CA SER A 124 5.15 -4.02 -1.74
C SER A 124 4.64 -4.96 -2.83
N ASN A 125 3.31 -5.08 -2.94
CA ASN A 125 2.63 -5.96 -3.88
C ASN A 125 1.36 -5.28 -4.43
N ILE A 126 1.19 -5.37 -5.75
CA ILE A 126 -0.07 -5.08 -6.40
C ILE A 126 -0.61 -6.38 -7.02
N SER A 127 -1.77 -6.82 -6.55
CA SER A 127 -2.45 -8.01 -7.06
C SER A 127 -3.89 -7.70 -7.47
N VAL A 128 -4.48 -8.56 -8.29
CA VAL A 128 -5.90 -8.46 -8.66
C VAL A 128 -6.62 -9.76 -8.35
N ASP A 129 -7.74 -9.63 -7.64
CA ASP A 129 -8.68 -10.70 -7.36
C ASP A 129 -9.85 -10.61 -8.32
N ILE A 130 -10.07 -11.65 -9.11
CA ILE A 130 -11.14 -11.70 -10.12
C ILE A 130 -12.12 -12.80 -9.73
N THR A 131 -13.41 -12.48 -9.68
CA THR A 131 -14.49 -13.41 -9.38
C THR A 131 -15.54 -13.42 -10.47
N TRP A 132 -16.04 -14.60 -10.83
CA TRP A 132 -17.06 -14.74 -11.86
C TRP A 132 -17.95 -15.95 -11.60
N ASP A 133 -19.14 -15.91 -12.18
CA ASP A 133 -20.08 -17.03 -12.23
C ASP A 133 -20.86 -16.95 -13.56
N PRO A 134 -21.22 -18.11 -14.16
CA PRO A 134 -20.76 -19.46 -13.83
C PRO A 134 -19.32 -19.75 -14.29
N VAL A 135 -18.76 -20.90 -13.86
CA VAL A 135 -17.47 -21.45 -14.32
C VAL A 135 -17.70 -22.64 -15.26
N ASP A 136 -17.04 -22.62 -16.42
CA ASP A 136 -17.19 -23.67 -17.46
C ASP A 136 -16.04 -24.68 -17.43
N LYS A 137 -14.80 -24.24 -17.20
CA LYS A 137 -13.61 -25.09 -17.20
C LYS A 137 -12.65 -24.72 -16.06
N ILE A 138 -11.99 -25.74 -15.50
CA ILE A 138 -10.89 -25.53 -14.54
C ILE A 138 -9.73 -24.82 -15.22
N LEU A 139 -9.18 -23.81 -14.53
CA LEU A 139 -8.14 -22.92 -15.04
C LEU A 139 -8.58 -22.12 -16.28
N GLU A 140 -9.89 -21.88 -16.45
CA GLU A 140 -10.34 -20.94 -17.47
C GLU A 140 -9.91 -19.52 -17.14
N MET A 141 -9.69 -18.74 -18.20
CA MET A 141 -9.41 -17.33 -18.08
C MET A 141 -10.68 -16.59 -17.66
N PRO A 142 -10.62 -15.70 -16.66
CA PRO A 142 -11.80 -14.96 -16.21
C PRO A 142 -12.44 -14.15 -17.36
N PRO A 143 -13.78 -14.17 -17.50
CA PRO A 143 -14.47 -13.41 -18.53
C PRO A 143 -14.38 -11.90 -18.27
N LEU A 144 -14.58 -11.08 -19.31
CA LEU A 144 -14.54 -9.62 -19.16
C LEU A 144 -15.72 -9.04 -18.38
N THR A 145 -16.78 -9.82 -18.19
CA THR A 145 -17.95 -9.52 -17.36
C THR A 145 -17.72 -9.82 -15.87
N ALA A 146 -16.58 -10.41 -15.52
CA ALA A 146 -16.22 -10.72 -14.13
C ALA A 146 -16.14 -9.45 -13.26
N ALA A 147 -16.24 -9.65 -11.94
CA ALA A 147 -15.92 -8.62 -10.97
C ALA A 147 -14.43 -8.72 -10.62
N ALA A 148 -13.68 -7.63 -10.81
CA ALA A 148 -12.27 -7.56 -10.44
C ALA A 148 -12.05 -6.53 -9.33
N MET A 149 -11.20 -6.89 -8.36
CA MET A 149 -10.81 -6.06 -7.23
C MET A 149 -9.28 -5.98 -7.21
N LEU A 150 -8.75 -4.78 -7.39
CA LEU A 150 -7.33 -4.51 -7.30
C LEU A 150 -6.95 -4.32 -5.83
N ASN A 151 -5.96 -5.08 -5.37
CA ASN A 151 -5.38 -5.00 -4.03
C ASN A 151 -4.02 -4.30 -4.14
N ILE A 152 -3.86 -3.18 -3.46
CA ILE A 152 -2.63 -2.36 -3.50
C ILE A 152 -2.04 -2.28 -2.10
N ASN A 153 -0.87 -2.87 -1.91
CA ASN A 153 -0.05 -2.77 -0.70
C ASN A 153 1.32 -2.20 -1.09
N LEU A 154 1.67 -1.02 -0.58
CA LEU A 154 2.94 -0.36 -0.92
C LEU A 154 3.58 0.18 0.35
N GLU A 155 4.86 -0.12 0.51
CA GLU A 155 5.71 0.47 1.55
C GLU A 155 6.21 1.82 1.09
N SER A 156 6.41 2.75 2.03
CA SER A 156 6.88 4.08 1.70
C SER A 156 8.41 4.11 1.55
N GLY A 157 8.88 4.86 0.56
CA GLY A 157 10.31 5.11 0.40
C GLY A 157 11.09 4.06 -0.39
N ASP A 158 10.42 3.23 -1.19
CA ASP A 158 11.10 2.35 -2.16
C ASP A 158 12.02 3.20 -3.06
N PRO A 159 13.34 2.94 -3.13
CA PRO A 159 14.27 3.68 -4.00
C PRO A 159 13.91 3.64 -5.48
N ARG A 160 13.11 2.66 -5.92
CA ARG A 160 12.59 2.53 -7.29
C ARG A 160 11.32 3.34 -7.51
N SER A 161 10.73 3.89 -6.45
CA SER A 161 9.55 4.74 -6.52
C SER A 161 9.83 5.93 -7.43
N PRO A 162 8.95 6.22 -8.39
CA PRO A 162 9.09 7.40 -9.24
C PRO A 162 9.05 8.72 -8.47
N VAL A 163 8.61 8.70 -7.20
CA VAL A 163 8.58 9.86 -6.30
C VAL A 163 9.58 9.77 -5.14
N TYR A 164 10.64 8.96 -5.30
CA TYR A 164 11.67 8.80 -4.27
C TYR A 164 12.39 10.11 -3.92
N GLN A 165 12.51 11.06 -4.86
CA GLN A 165 13.07 12.38 -4.55
C GLN A 165 12.19 13.16 -3.56
N GLN A 166 10.87 13.10 -3.71
CA GLN A 166 9.92 13.70 -2.78
C GLN A 166 9.93 12.97 -1.43
N TYR A 167 10.19 11.65 -1.43
CA TYR A 167 10.39 10.90 -0.19
C TYR A 167 11.64 11.37 0.56
N ARG A 168 12.76 11.60 -0.14
CA ARG A 168 13.98 12.15 0.48
C ARG A 168 13.76 13.53 1.09
N GLU A 169 12.95 14.37 0.42
CA GLU A 169 12.53 15.66 0.97
C GLU A 169 11.68 15.51 2.23
N LEU A 170 10.74 14.54 2.24
CA LEU A 170 9.97 14.19 3.43
C LEU A 170 10.86 13.69 4.57
N GLN A 171 11.87 12.87 4.29
CA GLN A 171 12.84 12.39 5.28
C GLN A 171 13.58 13.55 5.95
N PHE A 172 13.96 14.57 5.17
CA PHE A 172 14.53 15.78 5.72
C PHE A 172 13.55 16.54 6.63
N LEU A 173 12.29 16.66 6.21
CA LEU A 173 11.24 17.26 7.05
C LEU A 173 11.04 16.50 8.36
N LEU A 174 11.08 15.16 8.33
CA LEU A 174 10.95 14.30 9.50
C LEU A 174 12.12 14.43 10.47
N ALA A 175 13.34 14.52 9.95
CA ALA A 175 14.53 14.76 10.76
C ALA A 175 14.43 16.10 11.52
N LEU A 176 13.93 17.15 10.86
CA LEU A 176 13.67 18.45 11.51
C LEU A 176 12.58 18.33 12.59
N ALA A 177 11.49 17.61 12.30
CA ALA A 177 10.40 17.40 13.23
C ALA A 177 10.85 16.63 14.49
N GLU A 178 11.62 15.55 14.34
CA GLU A 178 12.18 14.79 15.45
C GLU A 178 13.20 15.63 16.22
N GLY A 179 14.01 16.43 15.52
CA GLY A 179 14.94 17.38 16.13
C GLY A 179 14.25 18.43 17.01
N LEU A 180 13.07 18.92 16.63
CA LEU A 180 12.27 19.80 17.49
C LEU A 180 11.76 19.11 18.74
N LYS A 181 11.45 17.81 18.64
CA LYS A 181 10.87 17.03 19.75
C LYS A 181 11.93 16.56 20.74
N THR A 182 13.09 16.13 20.26
CA THR A 182 14.17 15.56 21.08
C THR A 182 15.26 16.55 21.43
N GLY A 183 15.36 17.66 20.69
CA GLY A 183 16.46 18.62 20.77
C GLY A 183 17.73 18.16 20.03
N VAL A 184 17.71 17.00 19.37
CA VAL A 184 18.83 16.45 18.60
C VAL A 184 18.39 16.18 17.17
N THR A 185 18.95 16.92 16.22
CA THR A 185 18.67 16.74 14.79
C THR A 185 19.71 15.84 14.15
N GLU A 186 19.28 14.70 13.63
CA GLU A 186 20.08 13.85 12.75
C GLU A 186 19.97 14.40 11.32
N TRP A 187 21.05 15.00 10.80
CA TRP A 187 21.04 15.61 9.47
C TRP A 187 21.15 14.52 8.40
N PRO A 188 20.16 14.39 7.49
CA PRO A 188 20.25 13.45 6.38
C PRO A 188 21.40 13.78 5.43
N GLU A 189 21.86 12.77 4.68
CA GLU A 189 22.89 12.99 3.67
C GLU A 189 22.43 13.99 2.60
N PRO A 190 23.22 15.06 2.36
CA PRO A 190 22.85 16.09 1.41
C PRO A 190 22.80 15.53 -0.02
N LEU A 191 21.74 15.89 -0.74
CA LEU A 191 21.54 15.51 -2.15
C LEU A 191 22.42 16.32 -3.11
N GLU A 192 22.84 17.51 -2.67
CA GLU A 192 23.57 18.48 -3.47
C GLU A 192 25.00 18.58 -2.93
N SER A 193 26.00 18.64 -3.80
CA SER A 193 27.41 18.76 -3.42
C SER A 193 27.78 20.16 -2.93
N GLU A 194 26.93 21.15 -3.20
CA GLU A 194 27.13 22.56 -2.88
C GLU A 194 26.61 22.87 -1.47
N SER A 195 27.32 23.76 -0.77
CA SER A 195 26.96 24.21 0.58
C SER A 195 25.65 24.98 0.57
N ALA A 196 24.76 24.74 1.54
CA ALA A 196 23.49 25.45 1.63
C ALA A 196 23.70 26.96 1.81
N VAL A 197 24.78 27.36 2.48
CA VAL A 197 25.14 28.78 2.66
C VAL A 197 25.51 29.42 1.33
N GLU A 198 26.25 28.72 0.48
CA GLU A 198 26.64 29.21 -0.85
C GLU A 198 25.42 29.37 -1.74
N LEU A 199 24.53 28.37 -1.75
CA LEU A 199 23.26 28.39 -2.48
C LEU A 199 22.34 29.55 -2.05
N VAL A 200 22.22 29.79 -0.74
CA VAL A 200 21.43 30.91 -0.21
C VAL A 200 22.09 32.24 -0.55
N GLN A 201 23.41 32.35 -0.41
CA GLN A 201 24.14 33.58 -0.74
C GLN A 201 24.00 33.92 -2.23
N GLU A 202 24.17 32.95 -3.13
CA GLU A 202 23.97 33.13 -4.57
C GLU A 202 22.54 33.60 -4.85
N PHE A 203 21.55 32.92 -4.27
CA PHE A 203 20.14 33.28 -4.43
C PHE A 203 19.83 34.72 -4.00
N LEU A 204 20.28 35.14 -2.81
CA LEU A 204 20.10 36.50 -2.31
C LEU A 204 20.80 37.54 -3.20
N THR A 205 22.01 37.23 -3.69
CA THR A 205 22.71 38.14 -4.62
C THR A 205 22.03 38.26 -5.97
N GLY A 206 21.39 37.19 -6.45
CA GLY A 206 20.56 37.21 -7.65
C GLY A 206 19.38 38.17 -7.50
N LEU A 207 18.62 38.03 -6.41
CA LEU A 207 17.48 38.90 -6.11
C LEU A 207 17.89 40.37 -5.95
N LYS A 208 19.04 40.63 -5.30
CA LYS A 208 19.58 41.99 -5.15
C LYS A 208 19.89 42.61 -6.51
N LYS A 209 20.49 41.86 -7.44
CA LYS A 209 20.78 42.34 -8.81
C LYS A 209 19.50 42.65 -9.61
N GLU A 210 18.45 41.85 -9.43
CA GLU A 210 17.14 42.10 -10.05
C GLU A 210 16.52 43.39 -9.50
N LEU A 211 16.60 43.63 -8.19
CA LEU A 211 16.11 44.84 -7.54
C LEU A 211 16.90 46.09 -7.97
N ASP A 212 18.22 45.97 -8.09
CA ASP A 212 19.13 47.04 -8.51
C ASP A 212 19.06 47.32 -10.03
N GLY A 213 18.21 46.60 -10.78
CA GLY A 213 17.94 46.86 -12.20
C GLY A 213 19.02 46.37 -13.17
N TYR A 214 19.96 45.52 -12.73
CA TYR A 214 20.96 44.91 -13.61
C TYR A 214 20.37 43.72 -14.38
N CYS A 215 19.50 44.00 -15.35
CA CYS A 215 19.07 43.00 -16.32
C CYS A 215 20.22 42.65 -17.27
N ILE A 216 21.01 41.62 -16.97
CA ILE A 216 21.70 40.89 -18.03
C ILE A 216 20.67 39.92 -18.61
N SER A 217 19.90 40.39 -19.59
CA SER A 217 19.25 39.53 -20.57
C SER A 217 20.33 38.81 -21.37
N GLY A 218 20.94 37.79 -20.75
CA GLY A 218 21.89 36.88 -21.36
C GLY A 218 21.17 35.55 -21.59
N ASN A 219 20.67 35.36 -22.80
CA ASN A 219 20.12 34.11 -23.28
C ASN A 219 21.22 33.03 -23.24
N THR A 220 21.43 32.37 -22.09
CA THR A 220 22.28 31.18 -22.03
C THR A 220 21.44 29.98 -22.40
N ASN A 221 21.36 29.74 -23.71
CA ASN A 221 21.12 28.42 -24.27
C ASN A 221 22.10 27.43 -23.60
N LYS A 222 21.67 26.74 -22.54
CA LYS A 222 22.39 25.58 -22.02
C LYS A 222 22.22 24.47 -23.03
N THR A 223 23.22 24.35 -23.89
CA THR A 223 23.45 23.27 -24.83
C THR A 223 23.20 21.93 -24.15
N GLU A 224 22.26 21.17 -24.71
CA GLU A 224 22.01 19.77 -24.37
C GLU A 224 23.32 18.98 -24.50
N LYS A 225 23.91 18.61 -23.35
CA LYS A 225 24.86 17.51 -23.31
C LYS A 225 24.06 16.21 -23.43
N ILE A 226 23.97 15.72 -24.65
CA ILE A 226 23.61 14.35 -24.97
C ILE A 226 24.47 13.40 -24.13
N LYS A 227 23.85 12.57 -23.27
CA LYS A 227 24.26 11.18 -23.02
C LYS A 227 23.29 10.38 -22.13
N SER A 228 23.09 9.15 -22.60
CA SER A 228 22.63 7.93 -21.93
C SER A 228 21.14 7.61 -21.99
N ASP A 229 20.83 6.42 -22.52
CA ASP A 229 19.50 5.83 -22.68
C ASP A 229 18.74 5.63 -21.35
N THR A 230 19.39 5.84 -20.20
CA THR A 230 18.74 5.94 -18.88
C THR A 230 17.91 7.21 -18.71
N ALA A 231 18.19 8.27 -19.49
CA ALA A 231 17.46 9.53 -19.47
C ALA A 231 16.05 9.43 -20.11
N ALA A 232 15.83 8.47 -21.01
CA ALA A 232 14.52 8.26 -21.64
C ALA A 232 13.48 7.70 -20.65
N VAL A 233 13.92 6.87 -19.70
CA VAL A 233 13.08 6.35 -18.61
C VAL A 233 12.82 7.44 -17.55
N ASN A 234 13.86 8.21 -17.19
CA ASN A 234 13.74 9.37 -16.31
C ASN A 234 12.87 10.51 -16.90
N GLY A 235 12.83 10.67 -18.23
CA GLY A 235 11.97 11.63 -18.91
C GLY A 235 10.48 11.28 -18.82
N SER A 236 10.14 9.99 -18.81
CA SER A 236 8.75 9.53 -18.60
C SER A 236 8.31 9.73 -17.15
N ILE A 237 9.21 9.52 -16.18
CA ILE A 237 8.95 9.72 -14.74
C ILE A 237 8.85 11.21 -14.37
N LYS A 238 9.71 12.07 -14.94
CA LYS A 238 9.59 13.55 -14.80
C LYS A 238 8.24 14.11 -15.30
N SER A 239 7.49 13.35 -16.11
CA SER A 239 6.19 13.79 -16.62
C SER A 239 5.02 13.52 -15.66
N VAL A 240 5.15 12.62 -14.67
CA VAL A 240 4.03 12.21 -13.81
C VAL A 240 3.86 13.13 -12.60
N PHE A 241 4.98 13.58 -12.02
CA PHE A 241 5.03 14.62 -11.00
C PHE A 241 5.86 15.78 -11.55
N SER A 242 5.20 16.72 -12.24
CA SER A 242 5.86 17.96 -12.65
C SER A 242 6.10 18.80 -11.40
N GLU A 243 7.36 19.18 -11.17
CA GLU A 243 7.70 20.12 -10.11
C GLU A 243 6.95 21.43 -10.35
N ARG A 244 6.43 22.01 -9.27
CA ARG A 244 5.73 23.29 -9.32
C ARG A 244 6.73 24.39 -9.66
N GLU A 245 6.48 25.13 -10.74
CA GLU A 245 7.36 26.21 -11.20
C GLU A 245 7.06 27.55 -10.49
N ASP A 246 5.84 27.75 -10.00
CA ASP A 246 5.42 28.91 -9.23
C ASP A 246 5.79 28.77 -7.75
N LEU A 247 7.09 28.77 -7.45
CA LEU A 247 7.60 28.79 -6.08
C LEU A 247 7.78 30.23 -5.60
N ASP A 248 7.23 30.57 -4.44
CA ASP A 248 7.54 31.82 -3.76
C ASP A 248 8.93 31.82 -3.12
N PHE A 249 9.32 32.95 -2.55
CA PHE A 249 10.63 33.10 -1.94
C PHE A 249 10.93 32.10 -0.82
N ALA A 250 9.96 31.81 0.05
CA ALA A 250 10.15 30.88 1.15
C ALA A 250 10.32 29.44 0.61
N GLU A 251 9.53 29.08 -0.41
CA GLU A 251 9.61 27.78 -1.06
C GLU A 251 10.93 27.58 -1.82
N GLN A 252 11.43 28.62 -2.47
CA GLN A 252 12.75 28.62 -3.10
C GLN A 252 13.86 28.48 -2.05
N LEU A 253 13.76 29.16 -0.90
CA LEU A 253 14.70 28.99 0.21
C LEU A 253 14.73 27.56 0.71
N TRP A 254 13.58 26.90 0.86
CA TRP A 254 13.53 25.49 1.21
C TRP A 254 14.29 24.61 0.22
N CYS A 255 14.09 24.82 -1.08
CA CYS A 255 14.82 24.08 -2.12
C CYS A 255 16.34 24.27 -2.03
N LYS A 256 16.83 25.42 -1.55
CA LYS A 256 18.26 25.69 -1.32
C LYS A 256 18.77 25.18 0.03
N MET A 257 17.91 25.13 1.05
CA MET A 257 18.28 24.82 2.43
C MET A 257 18.04 23.35 2.81
N ARG A 258 17.45 22.55 1.93
CA ARG A 258 17.32 21.08 2.12
C ARG A 258 18.65 20.32 2.07
N SER A 259 19.74 20.98 1.70
CA SER A 259 21.12 20.46 1.74
C SER A 259 21.86 20.81 3.04
N VAL A 260 21.21 21.51 3.97
CA VAL A 260 21.81 21.84 5.26
C VAL A 260 22.23 20.57 6.00
N SER A 261 23.49 20.56 6.44
CA SER A 261 24.13 19.41 7.08
C SER A 261 24.46 19.64 8.57
N SER A 262 24.23 20.87 9.08
CA SER A 262 24.47 21.19 10.48
C SER A 262 23.63 22.37 10.99
N TYR A 263 23.42 22.41 12.31
CA TYR A 263 22.74 23.54 12.97
C TYR A 263 23.45 24.89 12.74
N GLN A 264 24.79 24.89 12.70
CA GLN A 264 25.56 26.12 12.48
C GLN A 264 25.37 26.67 11.06
N GLU A 265 25.28 25.77 10.08
CA GLU A 265 24.97 26.14 8.70
C GLU A 265 23.56 26.74 8.61
N LEU A 266 22.58 26.13 9.27
CA LEU A 266 21.21 26.63 9.35
C LEU A 266 21.13 28.07 9.91
N VAL A 267 21.81 28.31 11.05
CA VAL A 267 21.87 29.62 11.68
C VAL A 267 22.52 30.65 10.76
N LYS A 268 23.60 30.27 10.06
CA LYS A 268 24.25 31.16 9.09
C LYS A 268 23.32 31.54 7.94
N CYS A 269 22.61 30.57 7.35
CA CYS A 269 21.63 30.83 6.29
C CYS A 269 20.55 31.82 6.73
N PHE A 270 19.90 31.57 7.88
CA PHE A 270 18.88 32.51 8.38
C PHE A 270 19.45 33.87 8.77
N THR A 271 20.68 33.93 9.29
CA THR A 271 21.33 35.21 9.59
C THR A 271 21.52 36.05 8.33
N LEU A 272 21.92 35.44 7.22
CA LEU A 272 22.05 36.14 5.93
C LEU A 272 20.69 36.66 5.45
N ILE A 273 19.67 35.80 5.47
CA ILE A 273 18.31 36.14 5.02
C ILE A 273 17.72 37.29 5.84
N ILE A 274 17.78 37.19 7.18
CA ILE A 274 17.26 38.21 8.11
C ILE A 274 17.98 39.54 7.89
N LYS A 275 19.31 39.53 7.76
CA LYS A 275 20.07 40.76 7.49
C LYS A 275 19.67 41.38 6.16
N SER A 276 19.55 40.62 5.08
CA SER A 276 19.14 41.19 3.78
C SER A 276 17.72 41.77 3.81
N LEU A 277 16.80 41.19 4.60
CA LEU A 277 15.47 41.76 4.84
C LEU A 277 15.51 43.03 5.70
N GLU A 278 16.27 43.05 6.80
CA GLU A 278 16.40 44.21 7.70
C GLU A 278 17.00 45.43 7.01
N HIS A 279 18.00 45.21 6.15
CA HIS A 279 18.64 46.29 5.39
C HIS A 279 17.82 46.71 4.15
N GLY A 280 16.69 46.04 3.87
CA GLY A 280 15.86 46.32 2.71
C GLY A 280 16.53 46.02 1.37
N GLU A 281 17.55 45.14 1.36
CA GLU A 281 18.27 44.76 0.14
C GLU A 281 17.43 43.90 -0.81
N ILE A 282 16.36 43.29 -0.29
CA ILE A 282 15.44 42.44 -1.03
C ILE A 282 14.00 42.74 -0.61
N GLN A 283 13.05 42.57 -1.55
CA GLN A 283 11.60 42.68 -1.30
C GLN A 283 10.87 41.46 -1.89
N PRO A 284 10.97 40.29 -1.24
CA PRO A 284 10.63 39.02 -1.86
C PRO A 284 9.15 38.65 -1.76
N TRP A 285 8.52 38.34 -2.89
CA TRP A 285 7.12 37.93 -2.91
C TRP A 285 6.86 36.58 -2.21
N ILE A 286 5.72 36.50 -1.51
CA ILE A 286 5.24 35.30 -0.79
C ILE A 286 3.78 34.99 -1.15
N HIS A 287 3.42 33.71 -1.21
CA HIS A 287 2.03 33.30 -1.38
C HIS A 287 1.15 33.73 -0.18
N GLN A 288 -0.13 34.02 -0.44
CA GLN A 288 -1.10 34.28 0.62
C GLN A 288 -1.38 33.00 1.44
N GLY A 289 -1.60 33.16 2.74
CA GLY A 289 -2.01 32.08 3.64
C GLY A 289 -0.89 31.38 4.41
N SER A 290 0.39 31.68 4.15
CA SER A 290 1.53 31.13 4.91
C SER A 290 1.59 31.77 6.31
N SER A 291 1.51 30.95 7.36
CA SER A 291 1.55 31.41 8.77
C SER A 291 2.92 31.28 9.43
N SER A 292 3.96 30.90 8.67
CA SER A 292 5.31 30.70 9.18
C SER A 292 5.92 31.95 9.79
N LEU A 293 6.91 31.77 10.67
CA LEU A 293 7.64 32.88 11.27
C LEU A 293 8.36 33.70 10.19
N LEU A 294 8.96 33.05 9.19
CA LEU A 294 9.64 33.75 8.10
C LEU A 294 8.67 34.57 7.25
N SER A 295 7.46 34.07 6.94
CA SER A 295 6.48 34.85 6.17
C SER A 295 6.07 36.12 6.91
N LYS A 296 5.92 36.05 8.24
CA LYS A 296 5.63 37.23 9.09
C LYS A 296 6.78 38.25 9.06
N LEU A 297 8.04 37.80 9.13
CA LEU A 297 9.20 38.69 9.04
C LEU A 297 9.28 39.39 7.68
N ILE A 298 9.04 38.66 6.59
CA ILE A 298 8.98 39.23 5.23
C ILE A 298 7.87 40.28 5.13
N GLN A 299 6.69 40.00 5.68
CA GLN A 299 5.60 40.99 5.69
C GLN A 299 5.96 42.24 6.49
N GLN A 300 6.61 42.07 7.64
CA GLN A 300 7.05 43.18 8.50
C GLN A 300 8.16 44.03 7.83
N SER A 301 9.06 43.41 7.06
CA SER A 301 10.14 44.15 6.39
C SER A 301 9.60 45.16 5.37
N TYR A 302 8.48 44.88 4.72
CA TYR A 302 7.79 45.83 3.83
C TYR A 302 7.35 47.12 4.52
N TYR A 303 7.07 47.06 5.82
CA TYR A 303 6.66 48.22 6.62
C TYR A 303 7.84 48.87 7.37
N GLY A 304 9.07 48.42 7.12
CA GLY A 304 10.30 49.00 7.67
C GLY A 304 10.51 48.76 9.18
N LYS A 305 9.74 47.86 9.79
CA LYS A 305 9.88 47.52 11.21
C LYS A 305 9.75 46.02 11.42
N MET A 306 10.90 45.34 11.41
CA MET A 306 11.00 43.90 11.64
C MET A 306 11.25 43.59 13.12
N GLU A 307 10.62 42.55 13.63
CA GLU A 307 10.87 42.05 14.98
C GLU A 307 12.25 41.38 15.07
N VAL A 308 12.96 41.59 16.18
CA VAL A 308 14.27 40.97 16.41
C VAL A 308 14.06 39.52 16.80
N VAL A 309 14.40 38.59 15.91
CA VAL A 309 14.31 37.15 16.15
C VAL A 309 15.62 36.59 16.66
N SER A 310 15.60 35.91 17.81
CA SER A 310 16.76 35.19 18.32
C SER A 310 16.91 33.85 17.60
N LEU A 311 17.97 33.69 16.81
CA LEU A 311 18.35 32.42 16.15
C LEU A 311 19.06 31.45 17.13
N SER A 312 18.50 31.27 18.32
CA SER A 312 19.01 30.37 19.35
C SER A 312 18.01 29.25 19.69
N GLY A 313 18.50 28.15 20.26
CA GLY A 313 17.68 27.01 20.63
C GLY A 313 17.03 26.32 19.42
N ILE A 314 15.74 26.03 19.51
CA ILE A 314 14.99 25.31 18.47
C ILE A 314 14.43 26.22 17.36
N THR A 315 14.51 27.54 17.53
CA THR A 315 13.89 28.52 16.61
C THR A 315 14.32 28.35 15.16
N PRO A 316 15.62 28.17 14.82
CA PRO A 316 16.02 27.98 13.42
C PRO A 316 15.43 26.69 12.81
N ILE A 317 15.38 25.60 13.58
CA ILE A 317 14.82 24.33 13.14
C ILE A 317 13.32 24.49 12.89
N GLN A 318 12.61 25.19 13.77
CA GLN A 318 11.19 25.47 13.63
C GLN A 318 10.91 26.30 12.37
N MET A 319 11.70 27.35 12.14
CA MET A 319 11.56 28.18 10.93
C MET A 319 11.71 27.34 9.66
N LEU A 320 12.73 26.48 9.58
CA LEU A 320 12.94 25.63 8.41
C LEU A 320 11.82 24.59 8.24
N LEU A 321 11.36 23.99 9.34
CA LEU A 321 10.27 23.03 9.32
C LEU A 321 8.96 23.65 8.82
N GLU A 322 8.62 24.85 9.28
CA GLU A 322 7.41 25.57 8.85
C GLU A 322 7.42 25.85 7.35
N ILE A 323 8.57 26.29 6.81
CA ILE A 323 8.72 26.56 5.37
C ILE A 323 8.60 25.26 4.56
N GLY A 324 9.25 24.18 5.03
CA GLY A 324 9.15 22.87 4.38
C GLY A 324 7.73 22.32 4.36
N LEU A 325 6.99 22.46 5.48
CA LEU A 325 5.60 22.08 5.57
C LEU A 325 4.72 22.85 4.57
N ASP A 326 4.87 24.17 4.50
CA ASP A 326 4.08 25.00 3.58
C ASP A 326 4.35 24.59 2.12
N LYS A 327 5.62 24.41 1.75
CA LYS A 327 6.04 23.99 0.41
C LYS A 327 5.48 22.61 0.07
N MET A 328 5.72 21.60 0.92
CA MET A 328 5.30 20.22 0.65
C MET A 328 3.77 20.09 0.59
N LYS A 329 3.04 20.75 1.49
CA LYS A 329 1.56 20.79 1.42
C LYS A 329 1.06 21.34 0.10
N LYS A 330 1.62 22.44 -0.39
CA LYS A 330 1.24 23.04 -1.68
C LYS A 330 1.59 22.13 -2.85
N ASP A 331 2.72 21.44 -2.80
CA ASP A 331 3.11 20.50 -3.85
C ASP A 331 2.17 19.29 -3.93
N TYR A 332 1.84 18.67 -2.78
CA TYR A 332 0.86 17.58 -2.77
C TYR A 332 -0.52 18.07 -3.21
N VAL A 333 -0.96 19.24 -2.75
CA VAL A 333 -2.23 19.85 -3.17
C VAL A 333 -2.24 20.07 -4.68
N SER A 334 -1.18 20.65 -5.25
CA SER A 334 -1.05 20.88 -6.69
C SER A 334 -1.16 19.55 -7.46
N PHE A 335 -0.44 18.52 -7.02
CA PHE A 335 -0.53 17.20 -7.63
C PHE A 335 -1.94 16.63 -7.58
N PHE A 336 -2.59 16.60 -6.41
CA PHE A 336 -3.91 16.02 -6.28
C PHE A 336 -4.99 16.85 -6.99
N ILE A 337 -4.84 18.17 -7.10
CA ILE A 337 -5.72 19.03 -7.91
C ILE A 337 -5.60 18.66 -9.37
N VAL A 338 -4.38 18.66 -9.92
CA VAL A 338 -4.14 18.47 -11.35
C VAL A 338 -4.47 17.04 -11.77
N LYS A 339 -4.02 16.04 -10.99
CA LYS A 339 -4.06 14.63 -11.40
C LYS A 339 -5.32 13.90 -10.96
N SER A 340 -5.89 14.22 -9.79
CA SER A 340 -7.07 13.54 -9.25
C SER A 340 -8.32 14.41 -9.21
N ARG A 341 -8.22 15.74 -9.31
CA ARG A 341 -9.31 16.70 -9.08
C ARG A 341 -9.96 16.59 -7.69
N SER A 342 -9.25 16.08 -6.68
CA SER A 342 -9.79 15.82 -5.32
C SER A 342 -9.65 17.01 -4.34
N CYS A 343 -9.51 18.24 -4.85
CA CYS A 343 -9.10 19.43 -4.10
C CYS A 343 -9.85 19.67 -2.77
N LEU A 344 -11.18 19.66 -2.82
CA LEU A 344 -12.02 20.08 -1.68
C LEU A 344 -11.92 19.15 -0.49
N LEU A 345 -11.52 17.89 -0.70
CA LEU A 345 -11.51 16.88 0.37
C LEU A 345 -10.20 16.84 1.16
N LEU A 346 -9.14 17.47 0.63
CA LEU A 346 -7.82 17.54 1.23
C LEU A 346 -7.69 18.67 2.25
N GLN A 347 -8.36 19.80 2.00
CA GLN A 347 -8.11 21.07 2.70
C GLN A 347 -8.41 21.02 4.20
N ASP A 348 -9.52 20.41 4.63
CA ASP A 348 -9.95 20.50 6.03
C ASP A 348 -9.07 19.69 7.00
N TYR A 349 -8.60 18.51 6.57
CA TYR A 349 -7.80 17.63 7.42
C TYR A 349 -6.31 17.76 7.11
N PHE A 350 -5.88 17.47 5.90
CA PHE A 350 -4.45 17.31 5.60
C PHE A 350 -3.68 18.63 5.54
N ILE A 351 -4.35 19.74 5.20
CA ILE A 351 -3.70 21.04 5.02
C ILE A 351 -3.81 21.94 6.25
N SER A 352 -4.71 21.61 7.19
CA SER A 352 -4.96 22.43 8.39
C SER A 352 -3.67 22.77 9.16
N THR A 353 -3.54 24.04 9.50
CA THR A 353 -2.48 24.60 10.36
C THR A 353 -2.94 24.80 11.80
N SER A 354 -4.18 24.41 12.15
CA SER A 354 -4.71 24.55 13.52
C SER A 354 -4.16 23.52 14.51
N VAL A 355 -3.48 22.49 14.02
CA VAL A 355 -2.84 21.44 14.80
C VAL A 355 -1.35 21.73 14.94
N ASP A 356 -0.69 21.08 15.91
CA ASP A 356 0.74 21.26 16.15
C ASP A 356 1.59 20.78 14.96
N LEU A 357 2.85 21.23 14.92
CA LEU A 357 3.75 20.94 13.80
C LEU A 357 4.01 19.43 13.62
N GLN A 358 4.02 18.63 14.70
CA GLN A 358 4.26 17.19 14.59
C GLN A 358 3.09 16.50 13.90
N GLU A 359 1.86 16.84 14.28
CA GLU A 359 0.66 16.36 13.60
C GLU A 359 0.60 16.83 12.14
N GLN A 360 1.01 18.07 11.84
CA GLN A 360 1.10 18.54 10.45
C GLN A 360 2.08 17.70 9.63
N VAL A 361 3.26 17.38 10.18
CA VAL A 361 4.25 16.50 9.53
C VAL A 361 3.67 15.11 9.30
N HIS A 362 2.99 14.52 10.29
CA HIS A 362 2.37 13.20 10.15
C HIS A 362 1.29 13.17 9.05
N ARG A 363 0.51 14.25 8.91
CA ARG A 363 -0.45 14.38 7.81
C ARG A 363 0.23 14.49 6.45
N VAL A 364 1.37 15.17 6.37
CA VAL A 364 2.17 15.24 5.14
C VAL A 364 2.77 13.87 4.80
N GLN A 365 3.19 13.06 5.78
CA GLN A 365 3.59 11.67 5.54
C GLN A 365 2.46 10.85 4.91
N LYS A 366 1.24 10.97 5.43
CA LYS A 366 0.06 10.31 4.86
C LYS A 366 -0.20 10.75 3.41
N LEU A 367 -0.08 12.05 3.12
CA LEU A 367 -0.21 12.57 1.75
C LEU A 367 0.86 12.01 0.82
N HIS A 368 2.09 11.84 1.32
CA HIS A 368 3.16 11.26 0.53
C HIS A 368 2.92 9.79 0.20
N HIS A 369 2.51 8.98 1.19
CA HIS A 369 2.20 7.58 0.92
C HIS A 369 1.04 7.43 -0.07
N MET A 370 0.03 8.29 0.03
CA MET A 370 -1.03 8.38 -0.99
C MET A 370 -0.48 8.73 -2.38
N LEU A 371 0.47 9.66 -2.47
CA LEU A 371 1.13 10.02 -3.72
C LEU A 371 1.85 8.81 -4.32
N GLU A 372 2.63 8.07 -3.52
CA GLU A 372 3.32 6.84 -3.95
C GLU A 372 2.35 5.81 -4.52
N ILE A 373 1.19 5.61 -3.88
CA ILE A 373 0.13 4.73 -4.38
C ILE A 373 -0.40 5.23 -5.73
N MET A 374 -0.73 6.51 -5.86
CA MET A 374 -1.28 7.07 -7.11
C MET A 374 -0.28 6.98 -8.26
N VAL A 375 0.98 7.34 -7.99
CA VAL A 375 2.03 7.34 -9.01
C VAL A 375 2.40 5.92 -9.41
N SER A 376 2.47 4.98 -8.46
CA SER A 376 2.71 3.56 -8.77
C SER A 376 1.60 2.99 -9.65
N CYS A 377 0.32 3.27 -9.35
CA CYS A 377 -0.79 2.87 -10.21
C CYS A 377 -0.76 3.56 -11.59
N THR A 378 -0.30 4.81 -11.66
CA THR A 378 -0.16 5.54 -12.92
C THR A 378 0.94 4.95 -13.80
N VAL A 379 2.13 4.72 -13.23
CA VAL A 379 3.31 4.25 -13.97
C VAL A 379 3.17 2.78 -14.34
N LEU A 380 2.76 1.95 -13.38
CA LEU A 380 2.79 0.49 -13.53
C LEU A 380 1.50 -0.04 -14.19
N LEU A 381 0.35 0.50 -13.78
CA LEU A 381 -0.96 0.06 -14.29
C LEU A 381 -1.49 0.94 -15.43
N GLN A 382 -0.83 2.06 -15.75
CA GLN A 382 -1.28 3.05 -16.74
C GLN A 382 -2.68 3.59 -16.43
N PHE A 383 -2.99 3.74 -15.13
CA PHE A 383 -4.29 4.25 -14.70
C PHE A 383 -4.50 5.70 -15.13
N LYS A 384 -5.69 5.95 -15.67
CA LYS A 384 -6.19 7.29 -16.01
C LYS A 384 -7.00 7.87 -14.85
N HIS A 385 -7.36 9.15 -14.97
CA HIS A 385 -8.13 9.90 -13.97
C HIS A 385 -9.36 9.14 -13.44
N GLU A 386 -10.10 8.44 -14.32
CA GLU A 386 -11.30 7.68 -13.96
C GLU A 386 -11.07 6.63 -12.86
N ASN A 387 -9.88 6.04 -12.78
CA ASN A 387 -9.53 5.04 -11.77
C ASN A 387 -8.73 5.65 -10.61
N LEU A 388 -7.95 6.70 -10.87
CA LEU A 388 -7.18 7.40 -9.84
C LEU A 388 -8.09 8.16 -8.87
N PHE A 389 -9.19 8.73 -9.35
CA PHE A 389 -10.13 9.46 -8.50
C PHE A 389 -10.75 8.58 -7.39
N PRO A 390 -11.43 7.45 -7.69
CA PRO A 390 -11.99 6.59 -6.65
C PRO A 390 -10.92 6.02 -5.72
N LEU A 391 -9.72 5.72 -6.23
CA LEU A 391 -8.60 5.29 -5.40
C LEU A 391 -8.16 6.39 -4.42
N THR A 392 -8.05 7.64 -4.89
CA THR A 392 -7.75 8.80 -4.04
C THR A 392 -8.79 8.95 -2.94
N GLN A 393 -10.09 8.76 -3.26
CA GLN A 393 -11.17 8.82 -2.27
C GLN A 393 -11.05 7.75 -1.18
N ILE A 394 -10.72 6.52 -1.56
CA ILE A 394 -10.53 5.41 -0.63
C ILE A 394 -9.37 5.72 0.33
N CYS A 395 -8.22 6.15 -0.20
CA CYS A 395 -7.06 6.50 0.63
C CYS A 395 -7.34 7.71 1.54
N LEU A 396 -8.01 8.75 1.02
CA LEU A 396 -8.41 9.92 1.81
C LEU A 396 -9.30 9.54 2.99
N LYS A 397 -10.30 8.70 2.75
CA LYS A 397 -11.21 8.24 3.81
C LYS A 397 -10.45 7.45 4.87
N TYR A 398 -9.61 6.51 4.45
CA TYR A 398 -8.81 5.71 5.36
C TYR A 398 -7.91 6.57 6.24
N TYR A 399 -7.10 7.46 5.65
CA TYR A 399 -6.11 8.24 6.39
C TYR A 399 -6.66 9.37 7.25
N LYS A 400 -7.92 9.76 7.05
CA LYS A 400 -8.63 10.64 7.99
C LYS A 400 -8.98 9.93 9.30
N GLU A 401 -9.26 8.64 9.24
CA GLU A 401 -9.77 7.85 10.36
C GLU A 401 -8.70 6.96 11.01
N ASN A 402 -7.61 6.68 10.31
CA ASN A 402 -6.59 5.70 10.70
C ASN A 402 -5.19 6.32 10.73
N PRO A 403 -4.26 5.78 11.55
CA PRO A 403 -2.85 6.15 11.51
C PRO A 403 -2.21 5.73 10.17
N LEU A 404 -0.99 6.21 9.91
CA LEU A 404 -0.18 5.68 8.81
C LEU A 404 0.06 4.18 9.03
N ASN A 405 -0.32 3.35 8.06
CA ASN A 405 -0.14 1.91 8.10
C ASN A 405 0.22 1.40 6.70
N GLU A 406 1.51 1.20 6.47
CA GLU A 406 2.04 0.77 5.18
C GLU A 406 1.65 -0.67 4.83
N LYS A 407 1.23 -1.48 5.81
CA LYS A 407 0.74 -2.85 5.59
C LYS A 407 -0.74 -2.90 5.20
N HIS A 408 -1.42 -1.75 5.16
CA HIS A 408 -2.82 -1.70 4.78
C HIS A 408 -3.00 -1.95 3.28
N THR A 409 -3.81 -2.94 2.94
CA THR A 409 -4.16 -3.22 1.53
C THR A 409 -5.38 -2.41 1.11
N PHE A 410 -5.17 -1.46 0.19
CA PHE A 410 -6.25 -0.71 -0.44
C PHE A 410 -6.94 -1.53 -1.53
N GLN A 411 -8.27 -1.55 -1.51
CA GLN A 411 -9.08 -2.33 -2.44
C GLN A 411 -9.85 -1.43 -3.40
N LEU A 412 -9.56 -1.51 -4.70
CA LEU A 412 -10.24 -0.75 -5.74
C LEU A 412 -10.99 -1.68 -6.71
N PRO A 413 -12.33 -1.58 -6.78
CA PRO A 413 -13.09 -2.27 -7.81
C PRO A 413 -12.72 -1.74 -9.21
N VAL A 414 -12.33 -2.64 -10.12
CA VAL A 414 -11.92 -2.30 -11.49
C VAL A 414 -12.63 -3.20 -12.50
N ARG A 415 -12.70 -2.72 -13.75
CA ARG A 415 -13.19 -3.57 -14.85
C ARG A 415 -12.07 -4.53 -15.27
N PRO A 416 -12.34 -5.85 -15.47
CA PRO A 416 -11.32 -6.80 -15.92
C PRO A 416 -10.60 -6.37 -17.21
N ALA A 417 -11.31 -5.70 -18.12
CA ALA A 417 -10.73 -5.16 -19.36
C ALA A 417 -9.52 -4.22 -19.14
N LEU A 418 -9.46 -3.51 -18.00
CA LEU A 418 -8.37 -2.59 -17.67
C LEU A 418 -7.07 -3.34 -17.32
N VAL A 419 -7.21 -4.50 -16.68
CA VAL A 419 -6.09 -5.30 -16.17
C VAL A 419 -5.82 -6.56 -16.99
N LYS A 420 -6.63 -6.83 -18.02
CA LYS A 420 -6.53 -7.97 -18.94
C LYS A 420 -5.11 -8.19 -19.46
N LYS A 421 -4.44 -7.12 -19.90
CA LYS A 421 -3.09 -7.19 -20.47
C LYS A 421 -2.06 -7.80 -19.52
N TYR A 422 -2.29 -7.75 -18.21
CA TYR A 422 -1.39 -8.28 -17.20
C TYR A 422 -1.62 -9.76 -16.91
N TYR A 423 -2.85 -10.27 -17.06
CA TYR A 423 -3.18 -11.66 -16.72
C TYR A 423 -3.45 -12.57 -17.94
N GLN A 424 -3.61 -12.02 -19.15
CA GLN A 424 -4.04 -12.78 -20.33
C GLN A 424 -3.07 -13.91 -20.73
N ASN A 425 -1.78 -13.74 -20.46
CA ASN A 425 -0.73 -14.71 -20.79
C ASN A 425 -0.01 -15.26 -19.54
N ASP A 426 -0.54 -14.99 -18.35
CA ASP A 426 0.08 -15.41 -17.10
C ASP A 426 -0.77 -16.47 -16.38
N HIS A 427 -0.12 -17.25 -15.53
CA HIS A 427 -0.78 -18.21 -14.66
C HIS A 427 -1.14 -17.54 -13.33
N PRO A 428 -2.37 -17.73 -12.83
CA PRO A 428 -2.76 -17.17 -11.54
C PRO A 428 -1.90 -17.74 -10.42
N GLU A 429 -1.58 -16.91 -9.44
CA GLU A 429 -0.96 -17.32 -8.18
C GLU A 429 -1.89 -18.24 -7.40
N LEU A 430 -3.20 -17.95 -7.50
CA LEU A 430 -4.27 -18.72 -6.90
C LEU A 430 -5.43 -18.83 -7.87
N TRP A 431 -5.90 -20.03 -8.16
CA TRP A 431 -7.16 -20.26 -8.88
C TRP A 431 -8.05 -21.18 -8.07
N LYS A 432 -9.33 -20.84 -8.00
CA LYS A 432 -10.29 -21.51 -7.14
C LYS A 432 -11.65 -21.61 -7.81
N VAL A 433 -12.30 -22.75 -7.67
CA VAL A 433 -13.72 -22.94 -8.01
C VAL A 433 -14.49 -23.42 -6.79
N ASP A 434 -15.59 -22.71 -6.49
CA ASP A 434 -16.59 -23.10 -5.52
C ASP A 434 -17.77 -23.74 -6.24
N ILE A 435 -18.11 -24.98 -5.87
CA ILE A 435 -19.31 -25.69 -6.30
C ILE A 435 -20.28 -25.69 -5.12
N SER A 436 -21.47 -25.14 -5.31
CA SER A 436 -22.48 -25.03 -4.25
C SER A 436 -23.82 -25.61 -4.66
N SER A 437 -24.57 -26.11 -3.68
CA SER A 437 -25.98 -26.48 -3.84
C SER A 437 -26.78 -26.10 -2.59
N GLY A 438 -28.10 -25.91 -2.76
CA GLY A 438 -28.97 -25.41 -1.71
C GLY A 438 -28.99 -23.87 -1.61
N HIS A 439 -29.63 -23.35 -0.56
CA HIS A 439 -29.69 -21.91 -0.30
C HIS A 439 -29.74 -21.63 1.22
N GLY A 440 -29.15 -20.51 1.64
CA GLY A 440 -29.13 -20.05 3.03
C GLY A 440 -28.41 -21.04 3.96
N GLN A 441 -29.02 -21.37 5.10
CA GLN A 441 -28.45 -22.30 6.09
C GLN A 441 -28.28 -23.75 5.57
N LYS A 442 -28.91 -24.11 4.44
CA LYS A 442 -28.76 -25.42 3.79
C LYS A 442 -27.77 -25.41 2.62
N GLU A 443 -27.08 -24.30 2.41
CA GLU A 443 -26.05 -24.21 1.37
C GLU A 443 -24.85 -25.09 1.76
N VAL A 444 -24.50 -26.00 0.86
CA VAL A 444 -23.31 -26.85 0.98
C VAL A 444 -22.35 -26.51 -0.14
N ARG A 445 -21.04 -26.55 0.17
CA ARG A 445 -19.99 -26.11 -0.75
C ARG A 445 -18.84 -27.11 -0.81
N THR A 446 -18.38 -27.38 -2.03
CA THR A 446 -17.09 -28.02 -2.30
C THR A 446 -16.21 -26.98 -2.99
N THR A 447 -15.01 -26.76 -2.47
CA THR A 447 -14.03 -25.84 -3.06
C THR A 447 -12.85 -26.64 -3.58
N TRP A 448 -12.45 -26.39 -4.82
CA TRP A 448 -11.19 -26.86 -5.39
C TRP A 448 -10.31 -25.65 -5.68
N GLN A 449 -9.05 -25.71 -5.25
CA GLN A 449 -8.11 -24.61 -5.33
C GLN A 449 -6.74 -25.13 -5.77
N VAL A 450 -6.06 -24.36 -6.61
CA VAL A 450 -4.66 -24.56 -6.96
C VAL A 450 -3.91 -23.26 -6.72
N GLY A 451 -2.73 -23.33 -6.09
CA GLY A 451 -1.90 -22.16 -5.87
C GLY A 451 -0.41 -22.48 -5.84
N THR A 452 0.42 -21.46 -6.00
CA THR A 452 1.89 -21.59 -5.97
C THR A 452 2.46 -21.60 -4.56
N ASN A 453 1.70 -21.06 -3.59
CA ASN A 453 2.09 -20.97 -2.19
C ASN A 453 1.37 -22.04 -1.36
N PRO A 454 1.99 -22.55 -0.27
CA PRO A 454 1.33 -23.49 0.61
C PRO A 454 0.07 -22.83 1.20
N PRO A 455 -1.09 -23.50 1.19
CA PRO A 455 -2.35 -22.91 1.63
C PRO A 455 -2.41 -22.67 3.14
N VAL A 456 -1.50 -23.29 3.90
CA VAL A 456 -1.45 -23.22 5.37
C VAL A 456 -0.01 -23.17 5.89
N GLU A 457 0.23 -22.28 6.84
CA GLU A 457 1.56 -22.07 7.43
C GLU A 457 2.13 -23.34 8.10
N HIS A 458 1.28 -24.15 8.75
CA HIS A 458 1.76 -25.33 9.49
C HIS A 458 2.19 -26.51 8.59
N MET A 459 1.97 -26.43 7.27
CA MET A 459 2.46 -27.42 6.30
C MET A 459 3.97 -27.33 6.09
N THR A 460 4.59 -26.16 6.27
CA THR A 460 6.03 -25.95 6.04
C THR A 460 6.93 -26.52 7.14
N SER A 461 6.36 -26.85 8.31
CA SER A 461 7.10 -27.39 9.46
C SER A 461 7.71 -28.79 9.23
N ASN A 462 7.19 -29.55 8.25
CA ASN A 462 7.71 -30.88 7.92
C ASN A 462 8.58 -30.95 6.65
N ASN A 463 8.56 -29.90 5.81
CA ASN A 463 9.19 -29.89 4.47
C ASN A 463 10.28 -28.81 4.32
N THR A 464 10.79 -28.28 5.43
CA THR A 464 11.76 -27.16 5.45
C THR A 464 13.10 -27.50 4.76
N SER A 465 13.37 -28.76 4.42
CA SER A 465 14.59 -29.18 3.72
C SER A 465 14.52 -29.10 2.19
N LEU A 466 13.39 -28.73 1.58
CA LEU A 466 13.25 -28.66 0.12
C LEU A 466 13.17 -27.24 -0.44
N PHE A 467 13.16 -26.21 0.42
CA PHE A 467 13.00 -24.80 0.01
C PHE A 467 14.32 -24.01 0.06
N SER A 468 15.45 -24.67 0.21
CA SER A 468 16.76 -24.03 0.37
C SER A 468 17.78 -24.64 -0.59
N ASP A 469 17.66 -24.34 -1.88
CA ASP A 469 18.77 -24.40 -2.85
C ASP A 469 18.38 -23.62 -4.11
N SER A 470 18.26 -22.29 -3.98
CA SER A 470 18.23 -21.39 -5.13
C SER A 470 19.67 -21.13 -5.60
N THR A 471 20.31 -22.11 -6.22
CA THR A 471 21.52 -21.87 -7.02
C THR A 471 21.16 -21.67 -8.48
N VAL A 472 21.24 -20.40 -8.90
CA VAL A 472 21.72 -19.90 -10.20
C VAL A 472 21.88 -20.98 -11.28
N ASN A 473 20.85 -21.18 -12.10
CA ASN A 473 21.01 -21.41 -13.54
C ASN A 473 19.66 -21.32 -14.26
N GLY A 474 19.63 -20.55 -15.36
CA GLY A 474 18.45 -20.28 -16.19
C GLY A 474 17.93 -21.50 -16.97
N GLY A 475 17.47 -22.52 -16.26
CA GLY A 475 16.53 -23.51 -16.75
C GLY A 475 15.11 -23.10 -16.37
N THR A 476 14.12 -23.44 -17.19
CA THR A 476 12.70 -23.20 -16.90
C THR A 476 12.33 -24.00 -15.65
N GLU A 477 12.41 -23.39 -14.46
CA GLU A 477 11.99 -24.03 -13.21
C GLU A 477 10.52 -24.43 -13.36
N GLU A 478 10.25 -25.74 -13.26
CA GLU A 478 8.90 -26.27 -13.35
C GLU A 478 8.14 -25.80 -12.10
N ARG A 479 7.28 -24.78 -12.26
CA ARG A 479 6.49 -24.22 -11.14
C ARG A 479 5.77 -25.36 -10.42
N MET A 480 6.01 -25.44 -9.12
CA MET A 480 5.34 -26.36 -8.20
C MET A 480 4.00 -25.76 -7.76
N TYR A 481 2.98 -26.59 -7.64
CA TYR A 481 1.65 -26.18 -7.20
C TYR A 481 1.18 -27.02 -6.01
N PHE A 482 0.33 -26.39 -5.20
CA PHE A 482 -0.44 -27.03 -4.13
C PHE A 482 -1.90 -27.11 -4.57
N ILE A 483 -2.49 -28.30 -4.46
CA ILE A 483 -3.89 -28.55 -4.78
C ILE A 483 -4.63 -28.72 -3.46
N THR A 484 -5.58 -27.85 -3.19
CA THR A 484 -6.40 -27.88 -1.97
C THR A 484 -7.84 -28.19 -2.32
N VAL A 485 -8.44 -29.15 -1.60
CA VAL A 485 -9.85 -29.50 -1.73
C VAL A 485 -10.52 -29.36 -0.37
N ALA A 486 -11.49 -28.45 -0.29
CA ALA A 486 -12.34 -28.31 0.88
C ALA A 486 -13.72 -28.91 0.60
N LYS A 487 -14.15 -29.84 1.46
CA LYS A 487 -15.44 -30.53 1.36
C LYS A 487 -16.27 -30.20 2.60
N CYS A 488 -17.57 -29.98 2.42
CA CYS A 488 -18.54 -29.83 3.48
C CYS A 488 -19.46 -31.07 3.55
N SER A 489 -20.04 -31.34 4.72
CA SER A 489 -21.13 -32.31 4.91
C SER A 489 -22.05 -31.82 6.03
N GLN A 490 -23.36 -31.82 5.79
CA GLN A 490 -24.35 -31.43 6.79
C GLN A 490 -24.96 -32.66 7.45
N VAL A 491 -24.98 -32.66 8.77
CA VAL A 491 -25.58 -33.72 9.59
C VAL A 491 -26.72 -33.11 10.40
N PRO A 492 -27.99 -33.43 10.09
CA PRO A 492 -29.12 -32.96 10.88
C PRO A 492 -29.14 -33.65 12.25
N PHE A 493 -29.53 -32.91 13.29
CA PHE A 493 -29.87 -33.49 14.58
C PHE A 493 -31.35 -33.87 14.55
N THR A 494 -31.63 -35.05 13.99
CA THR A 494 -32.97 -35.66 14.00
C THR A 494 -33.27 -36.29 15.34
#